data_AF-A0A3D5UMQ8-F1
#
_entry.id   AF-A0A3D5UMQ8-F1
#
_cell.length_a   1.000
_cell.length_b   1.000
_cell.length_c   1.000
_cell.angle_alpha   90.00
_cell.angle_beta   90.00
_cell.angle_gamma   90.00
#
_symmetry.space_group_name_H-M   'P 1'
#
loop_
_entity.id
_entity.type
_entity.pdbx_description
1 polymer ?
#
loop_
_entity_poly.entity_id
_entity_poly.type
_entity_poly.pdbx_seq_one_letter_code
_entity_poly.pdbx_strand_id
1 'polypeptide(L)'
;MENTLKWIEKCKNEVEKEWDRLRGQEKEYCGSNKLEEKEQDVFKKEVLKEIDGLDKGMEISENSESEDYLLRAGNELRNQGKMPYYLSKAIAYRFYVEKNTNREMDQDIQKSGIKEAVQKHTDLNDQREWIQRIADHYMIWLDDGKDVYSQEQIELIKKAYEKGFHYELTIKGCAQCTLAAMFDVTGNRYDILFQSAGGLAGGMALSGDGSCGAYTGGIMMMGTYAGRRLERIPVDGDKEAKVTSYKMSQALHDKFIETYGGVVCGEIHREIFGRAYCIRDKEDNVAFEKAGAHTTKCTTVVGNASAWVTELLIDFGYIK
;
A
#
# COMPACT_ATOMS: atom_id res chain seq x y z
N MET A 1 -17.54 21.87 1.47
CA MET A 1 -18.08 21.16 2.65
C MET A 1 -19.46 20.53 2.40
N GLU A 2 -20.54 21.28 2.12
CA GLU A 2 -21.87 20.67 1.87
C GLU A 2 -21.87 19.74 0.63
N ASN A 3 -21.20 20.16 -0.45
CA ASN A 3 -21.03 19.33 -1.65
C ASN A 3 -20.18 18.08 -1.36
N THR A 4 -19.14 18.20 -0.54
CA THR A 4 -18.28 17.08 -0.12
C THR A 4 -19.08 16.03 0.66
N LEU A 5 -19.88 16.48 1.63
CA LEU A 5 -20.75 15.60 2.42
C LEU A 5 -21.78 14.87 1.54
N LYS A 6 -22.44 15.60 0.63
CA LYS A 6 -23.40 15.00 -0.31
C LYS A 6 -22.74 13.96 -1.21
N TRP A 7 -21.52 14.21 -1.65
CA TRP A 7 -20.78 13.26 -2.48
C TRP A 7 -20.35 12.02 -1.69
N ILE A 8 -19.85 12.17 -0.46
CA ILE A 8 -19.51 11.03 0.41
C ILE A 8 -20.75 10.15 0.62
N GLU A 9 -21.89 10.76 0.92
CA GLU A 9 -23.15 10.03 1.10
C GLU A 9 -23.58 9.32 -0.19
N LYS A 10 -23.44 9.98 -1.35
CA LYS A 10 -23.67 9.33 -2.65
C LYS A 10 -22.74 8.13 -2.86
N CYS A 11 -21.45 8.27 -2.54
CA CYS A 11 -20.47 7.18 -2.68
C CYS A 11 -20.85 5.97 -1.84
N LYS A 12 -21.23 6.19 -0.58
CA LYS A 12 -21.69 5.11 0.29
C LYS A 12 -22.88 4.39 -0.31
N ASN A 13 -23.92 5.11 -0.72
CA ASN A 13 -25.11 4.53 -1.33
C ASN A 13 -24.80 3.71 -2.59
N GLU A 14 -23.93 4.19 -3.48
CA GLU A 14 -23.55 3.45 -4.70
C GLU A 14 -22.67 2.24 -4.39
N VAL A 15 -21.76 2.33 -3.43
CA VAL A 15 -20.95 1.19 -2.95
C VAL A 15 -21.83 0.12 -2.30
N GLU A 16 -22.87 0.51 -1.54
CA GLU A 16 -23.82 -0.45 -0.99
C GLU A 16 -24.65 -1.16 -2.06
N LYS A 17 -25.11 -0.44 -3.09
CA LYS A 17 -25.82 -1.06 -4.22
C LYS A 17 -24.93 -2.05 -4.97
N GLU A 18 -23.68 -1.68 -5.21
CA GLU A 18 -22.69 -2.54 -5.86
C GLU A 18 -22.41 -3.78 -5.01
N TRP A 19 -22.29 -3.62 -3.69
CA TRP A 19 -22.18 -4.73 -2.76
C TRP A 19 -23.36 -5.69 -2.90
N ASP A 20 -24.60 -5.19 -2.84
CA ASP A 20 -25.80 -6.02 -2.93
C ASP A 20 -25.91 -6.75 -4.29
N ARG A 21 -25.45 -6.11 -5.39
CA ARG A 21 -25.35 -6.74 -6.72
C ARG A 21 -24.38 -7.92 -6.71
N LEU A 22 -23.16 -7.73 -6.21
CA LEU A 22 -22.13 -8.78 -6.15
C LEU A 22 -22.59 -9.96 -5.28
N ARG A 23 -23.26 -9.67 -4.17
CA ARG A 23 -23.87 -10.67 -3.28
C ARG A 23 -24.93 -11.51 -4.01
N GLY A 24 -25.76 -10.88 -4.85
CA GLY A 24 -26.73 -11.57 -5.70
C GLY A 24 -26.04 -12.58 -6.63
N GLN A 25 -25.00 -12.13 -7.32
CA GLN A 25 -24.23 -12.96 -8.26
C GLN A 25 -23.48 -14.11 -7.57
N GLU A 26 -22.89 -13.88 -6.39
CA GLU A 26 -22.20 -14.93 -5.62
C GLU A 26 -23.14 -16.07 -5.20
N LYS A 27 -24.41 -15.75 -4.87
CA LYS A 27 -25.43 -16.76 -4.52
C LYS A 27 -25.76 -17.68 -5.68
N GLU A 28 -25.64 -17.22 -6.92
CA GLU A 28 -25.95 -17.99 -8.12
C GLU A 28 -24.84 -18.97 -8.51
N TYR A 29 -23.56 -18.69 -8.18
CA TYR A 29 -22.42 -19.42 -8.77
C TYR A 29 -21.37 -19.98 -7.81
N CYS A 30 -21.14 -19.42 -6.62
CA CYS A 30 -20.01 -19.87 -5.79
C CYS A 30 -20.35 -21.05 -4.86
N GLY A 31 -19.50 -22.09 -4.90
CA GLY A 31 -19.39 -23.15 -3.89
C GLY A 31 -18.40 -22.80 -2.75
N SER A 32 -18.51 -23.55 -1.63
CA SER A 32 -17.72 -23.66 -0.38
C SER A 32 -16.85 -22.54 0.21
N ASN A 33 -16.30 -21.58 -0.53
CA ASN A 33 -15.42 -20.53 0.00
C ASN A 33 -16.20 -19.21 0.10
N LYS A 34 -17.07 -19.14 1.12
CA LYS A 34 -17.87 -17.95 1.41
C LYS A 34 -17.59 -17.52 2.84
N LEU A 35 -17.35 -16.22 3.00
CA LEU A 35 -17.56 -15.58 4.30
C LEU A 35 -19.00 -15.87 4.77
N GLU A 36 -19.15 -16.11 6.06
CA GLU A 36 -20.47 -16.21 6.67
C GLU A 36 -21.21 -14.87 6.51
N GLU A 37 -22.55 -14.88 6.51
CA GLU A 37 -23.37 -13.66 6.36
C GLU A 37 -22.98 -12.59 7.38
N LYS A 38 -22.67 -13.00 8.61
CA LYS A 38 -22.17 -12.12 9.67
C LYS A 38 -20.81 -11.50 9.35
N GLU A 39 -19.89 -12.27 8.75
CA GLU A 39 -18.56 -11.79 8.36
C GLU A 39 -18.65 -10.80 7.19
N GLN A 40 -19.60 -11.01 6.28
CA GLN A 40 -19.88 -10.10 5.17
C GLN A 40 -20.48 -8.77 5.63
N ASP A 41 -21.38 -8.80 6.61
CA ASP A 41 -21.92 -7.58 7.23
C ASP A 41 -20.82 -6.76 7.91
N VAL A 42 -19.88 -7.42 8.58
CA VAL A 42 -18.70 -6.77 9.18
C VAL A 42 -17.84 -6.14 8.09
N PHE A 43 -17.56 -6.89 7.03
CA PHE A 43 -16.75 -6.37 5.92
C PHE A 43 -17.40 -5.18 5.22
N LYS A 44 -18.71 -5.24 4.92
CA LYS A 44 -19.46 -4.09 4.37
C LYS A 44 -19.34 -2.86 5.27
N LYS A 45 -19.47 -3.04 6.58
CA LYS A 45 -19.32 -1.94 7.56
C LYS A 45 -17.92 -1.32 7.53
N GLU A 46 -16.87 -2.13 7.42
CA GLU A 46 -15.49 -1.63 7.34
C GLU A 46 -15.21 -0.87 6.03
N VAL A 47 -15.77 -1.33 4.90
CA VAL A 47 -15.71 -0.57 3.63
C VAL A 47 -16.36 0.81 3.79
N LEU A 48 -17.57 0.86 4.36
CA LEU A 48 -18.30 2.12 4.56
C LEU A 48 -17.60 3.05 5.56
N LYS A 49 -17.02 2.49 6.63
CA LYS A 49 -16.22 3.22 7.62
C LYS A 49 -14.98 3.84 6.98
N GLU A 50 -14.36 3.17 6.02
CA GLU A 50 -13.21 3.71 5.28
C GLU A 50 -13.60 4.93 4.43
N ILE A 51 -14.78 4.90 3.79
CA ILE A 51 -15.35 6.04 3.07
C ILE A 51 -15.70 7.19 4.03
N ASP A 52 -16.26 6.89 5.20
CA ASP A 52 -16.56 7.89 6.24
C ASP A 52 -15.28 8.56 6.78
N GLY A 53 -14.13 7.90 6.61
CA GLY A 53 -12.82 8.41 6.96
C GLY A 53 -12.33 9.55 6.06
N LEU A 54 -12.95 9.83 4.92
CA LEU A 54 -12.56 10.94 4.03
C LEU A 54 -12.63 12.31 4.72
N ASP A 55 -11.63 13.16 4.48
CA ASP A 55 -11.62 14.54 4.98
C ASP A 55 -12.70 15.37 4.26
N LYS A 56 -13.69 15.80 5.05
CA LYS A 56 -14.86 16.58 4.61
C LYS A 56 -14.50 18.04 4.28
N GLY A 57 -13.32 18.49 4.70
CA GLY A 57 -12.78 19.81 4.45
C GLY A 57 -12.03 19.93 3.11
N MET A 58 -11.64 18.82 2.50
CA MET A 58 -10.97 18.82 1.20
C MET A 58 -11.99 18.86 0.04
N GLU A 59 -11.64 19.59 -1.02
CA GLU A 59 -12.40 19.54 -2.27
C GLU A 59 -12.18 18.18 -2.93
N ILE A 60 -13.28 17.55 -3.34
CA ILE A 60 -13.20 16.28 -4.09
C ILE A 60 -12.67 16.59 -5.47
N SER A 61 -11.76 15.75 -5.95
CA SER A 61 -11.29 15.86 -7.32
C SER A 61 -12.44 15.71 -8.31
N GLU A 62 -12.76 16.78 -9.06
CA GLU A 62 -13.76 16.76 -10.13
C GLU A 62 -13.32 15.87 -11.32
N ASN A 63 -12.05 15.43 -11.34
CA ASN A 63 -11.44 14.71 -12.45
C ASN A 63 -11.74 13.19 -12.49
N SER A 64 -12.54 12.63 -11.57
CA SER A 64 -12.92 11.21 -11.70
C SER A 64 -14.16 11.08 -12.60
N GLU A 65 -13.92 10.98 -13.92
CA GLU A 65 -14.95 10.64 -14.91
C GLU A 65 -15.45 9.17 -14.75
N SER A 66 -14.81 8.38 -13.90
CA SER A 66 -15.21 7.00 -13.61
C SER A 66 -16.61 6.93 -13.01
N GLU A 67 -17.47 6.07 -13.58
CA GLU A 67 -18.79 5.74 -13.00
C GLU A 67 -18.67 4.74 -11.83
N ASP A 68 -17.47 4.21 -11.57
CA ASP A 68 -17.21 3.20 -10.53
C ASP A 68 -16.91 3.84 -9.17
N TYR A 69 -17.89 3.82 -8.28
CA TYR A 69 -17.79 4.44 -6.96
C TYR A 69 -16.82 3.77 -5.99
N LEU A 70 -16.45 2.49 -6.18
CA LEU A 70 -15.39 1.85 -5.40
C LEU A 70 -14.03 2.48 -5.77
N LEU A 71 -13.77 2.67 -7.06
CA LEU A 71 -12.54 3.27 -7.56
C LEU A 71 -12.46 4.75 -7.19
N ARG A 72 -13.57 5.49 -7.29
CA ARG A 72 -13.61 6.91 -6.90
C ARG A 72 -13.29 7.12 -5.42
N ALA A 73 -13.94 6.37 -4.54
CA ALA A 73 -13.71 6.50 -3.10
C ALA A 73 -12.26 6.14 -2.72
N GLY A 74 -11.73 5.06 -3.29
CA GLY A 74 -10.35 4.65 -3.03
C GLY A 74 -9.31 5.64 -3.58
N ASN A 75 -9.54 6.21 -4.75
CA ASN A 75 -8.69 7.28 -5.30
C ASN A 75 -8.65 8.51 -4.40
N GLU A 76 -9.82 8.95 -3.91
CA GLU A 76 -9.90 10.10 -3.02
C GLU A 76 -9.15 9.85 -1.69
N LEU A 77 -9.30 8.66 -1.10
CA LEU A 77 -8.51 8.29 0.08
C LEU A 77 -7.00 8.35 -0.17
N ARG A 78 -6.55 7.80 -1.30
CA ARG A 78 -5.13 7.81 -1.67
C ARG A 78 -4.60 9.23 -1.86
N ASN A 79 -5.38 10.11 -2.50
CA ASN A 79 -5.03 11.53 -2.65
C ASN A 79 -4.90 12.25 -1.30
N GLN A 80 -5.63 11.79 -0.29
CA GLN A 80 -5.57 12.31 1.08
C GLN A 80 -4.52 11.59 1.94
N GLY A 81 -3.70 10.71 1.37
CA GLY A 81 -2.67 9.97 2.09
C GLY A 81 -3.21 8.86 2.99
N LYS A 82 -4.43 8.39 2.75
CA LYS A 82 -5.09 7.29 3.49
C LYS A 82 -5.00 6.00 2.70
N MET A 83 -4.75 4.89 3.40
CA MET A 83 -4.69 3.57 2.77
C MET A 83 -6.12 3.07 2.49
N PRO A 84 -6.50 2.77 1.23
CA PRO A 84 -7.81 2.22 0.91
C PRO A 84 -7.84 0.69 1.09
N TYR A 85 -7.60 0.18 2.29
CA TYR A 85 -7.46 -1.27 2.56
C TYR A 85 -8.73 -2.04 2.21
N TYR A 86 -9.85 -1.68 2.82
CA TYR A 86 -11.12 -2.40 2.64
C TYR A 86 -11.74 -2.14 1.27
N LEU A 87 -11.56 -0.95 0.71
CA LEU A 87 -11.95 -0.66 -0.67
C LEU A 87 -11.14 -1.49 -1.67
N SER A 88 -9.84 -1.67 -1.46
CA SER A 88 -9.04 -2.60 -2.29
C SER A 88 -9.57 -4.02 -2.20
N LYS A 89 -9.92 -4.48 -0.99
CA LYS A 89 -10.52 -5.79 -0.76
C LYS A 89 -11.89 -5.94 -1.42
N ALA A 90 -12.70 -4.88 -1.46
CA ALA A 90 -14.01 -4.87 -2.10
C ALA A 90 -13.89 -4.91 -3.63
N ILE A 91 -12.94 -4.17 -4.20
CA ILE A 91 -12.61 -4.25 -5.63
C ILE A 91 -12.13 -5.67 -5.96
N ALA A 92 -11.23 -6.25 -5.15
CA ALA A 92 -10.79 -7.63 -5.33
C ALA A 92 -11.95 -8.64 -5.27
N TYR A 93 -12.91 -8.43 -4.37
CA TYR A 93 -14.12 -9.26 -4.28
C TYR A 93 -14.95 -9.19 -5.56
N ARG A 94 -15.08 -8.01 -6.19
CA ARG A 94 -15.72 -7.89 -7.50
C ARG A 94 -15.07 -8.79 -8.53
N PHE A 95 -13.74 -8.72 -8.69
CA PHE A 95 -13.01 -9.59 -9.63
C PHE A 95 -13.20 -11.07 -9.29
N TYR A 96 -13.24 -11.43 -8.00
CA TYR A 96 -13.48 -12.81 -7.55
C TYR A 96 -14.87 -13.33 -7.91
N VAL A 97 -15.91 -12.50 -7.77
CA VAL A 97 -17.29 -12.87 -8.14
C VAL A 97 -17.44 -12.89 -9.66
N GLU A 98 -16.98 -11.84 -10.33
CA GLU A 98 -17.20 -11.63 -11.76
C GLU A 98 -16.40 -12.58 -12.65
N LYS A 99 -15.27 -13.14 -12.18
CA LYS A 99 -14.62 -14.23 -12.93
C LYS A 99 -15.56 -15.43 -13.17
N ASN A 100 -16.58 -15.62 -12.33
CA ASN A 100 -17.50 -16.74 -12.47
C ASN A 100 -18.77 -16.39 -13.26
N THR A 101 -19.04 -15.09 -13.49
CA THR A 101 -20.25 -14.60 -14.15
C THR A 101 -19.98 -13.86 -15.46
N ASN A 102 -18.73 -13.45 -15.68
CA ASN A 102 -18.27 -12.73 -16.87
C ASN A 102 -17.12 -13.50 -17.54
N ARG A 103 -17.43 -14.09 -18.70
CA ARG A 103 -16.48 -14.91 -19.47
C ARG A 103 -15.24 -14.14 -19.93
N GLU A 104 -15.38 -12.86 -20.26
CA GLU A 104 -14.23 -12.04 -20.66
C GLU A 104 -13.29 -11.83 -19.46
N MET A 105 -13.84 -11.48 -18.31
CA MET A 105 -13.09 -11.31 -17.05
C MET A 105 -12.32 -12.58 -16.67
N ASP A 106 -12.97 -13.75 -16.74
CA ASP A 106 -12.33 -15.04 -16.48
C ASP A 106 -11.14 -15.29 -17.41
N GLN A 107 -11.34 -15.07 -18.72
CA GLN A 107 -10.31 -15.29 -19.73
C GLN A 107 -9.10 -14.38 -19.53
N ASP A 108 -9.32 -13.12 -19.18
CA ASP A 108 -8.22 -12.17 -18.92
C ASP A 108 -7.44 -12.57 -17.67
N ILE A 109 -8.12 -12.92 -16.57
CA ILE A 109 -7.45 -13.37 -15.34
C ILE A 109 -6.63 -14.65 -15.61
N GLN A 110 -7.20 -15.63 -16.32
CA GLN A 110 -6.50 -16.88 -16.64
C GLN A 110 -5.29 -16.68 -17.55
N LYS A 111 -5.40 -15.75 -18.52
CA LYS A 111 -4.38 -15.54 -19.55
C LYS A 111 -3.22 -14.68 -19.06
N SER A 112 -3.52 -13.57 -18.38
CA SER A 112 -2.54 -12.56 -18.03
C SER A 112 -2.30 -12.40 -16.53
N GLY A 113 -3.19 -12.92 -15.69
CA GLY A 113 -3.13 -12.72 -14.25
C GLY A 113 -4.03 -11.58 -13.78
N ILE A 114 -4.20 -11.48 -12.46
CA ILE A 114 -5.12 -10.53 -11.84
C ILE A 114 -4.68 -9.07 -11.99
N LYS A 115 -3.37 -8.76 -11.95
CA LYS A 115 -2.90 -7.37 -12.04
C LYS A 115 -3.24 -6.75 -13.39
N GLU A 116 -2.99 -7.49 -14.45
CA GLU A 116 -3.29 -7.14 -15.83
C GLU A 116 -4.79 -7.06 -16.08
N ALA A 117 -5.58 -7.97 -15.49
CA ALA A 117 -7.04 -7.91 -15.55
C ALA A 117 -7.58 -6.64 -14.85
N VAL A 118 -7.05 -6.28 -13.67
CA VAL A 118 -7.40 -5.03 -12.99
C VAL A 118 -7.08 -3.83 -13.88
N GLN A 119 -5.89 -3.79 -14.49
CA GLN A 119 -5.53 -2.71 -15.43
C GLN A 119 -6.46 -2.62 -16.63
N LYS A 120 -6.87 -3.75 -17.20
CA LYS A 120 -7.74 -3.79 -18.38
C LYS A 120 -9.17 -3.34 -18.07
N HIS A 121 -9.69 -3.73 -16.90
CA HIS A 121 -11.10 -3.55 -16.52
C HIS A 121 -11.33 -2.35 -15.59
N THR A 122 -10.30 -1.56 -15.28
CA THR A 122 -10.40 -0.35 -14.46
C THR A 122 -9.59 0.79 -15.08
N ASP A 123 -9.69 1.99 -14.53
CA ASP A 123 -8.92 3.17 -14.93
C ASP A 123 -7.57 3.30 -14.18
N LEU A 124 -7.10 2.22 -13.53
CA LEU A 124 -5.94 2.24 -12.62
C LEU A 124 -4.55 2.17 -13.32
N ASN A 125 -4.43 2.64 -14.56
CA ASN A 125 -3.25 2.44 -15.40
C ASN A 125 -1.90 2.80 -14.74
N ASP A 126 -1.85 3.89 -13.96
CA ASP A 126 -0.62 4.43 -13.35
C ASP A 126 -0.55 4.26 -11.83
N GLN A 127 -1.33 3.31 -11.28
CA GLN A 127 -1.48 3.09 -9.82
C GLN A 127 -1.01 1.70 -9.42
N ARG A 128 0.24 1.38 -9.75
CA ARG A 128 0.86 0.05 -9.59
C ARG A 128 0.68 -0.52 -8.19
N GLU A 129 0.90 0.30 -7.18
CA GLU A 129 0.76 -0.09 -5.78
C GLU A 129 -0.68 -0.36 -5.34
N TRP A 130 -1.67 0.25 -6.00
CA TRP A 130 -3.05 -0.04 -5.69
C TRP A 130 -3.50 -1.33 -6.38
N ILE A 131 -3.08 -1.51 -7.63
CA ILE A 131 -3.26 -2.76 -8.38
C ILE A 131 -2.64 -3.94 -7.62
N GLN A 132 -1.41 -3.78 -7.10
CA GLN A 132 -0.78 -4.81 -6.27
C GLN A 132 -1.65 -5.18 -5.07
N ARG A 133 -2.13 -4.18 -4.31
CA ARG A 133 -2.97 -4.43 -3.12
C ARG A 133 -4.29 -5.12 -3.48
N ILE A 134 -4.91 -4.75 -4.60
CA ILE A 134 -6.11 -5.43 -5.11
C ILE A 134 -5.77 -6.89 -5.46
N ALA A 135 -4.60 -7.15 -6.08
CA ALA A 135 -4.14 -8.49 -6.38
C ALA A 135 -3.89 -9.31 -5.09
N ASP A 136 -3.26 -8.73 -4.06
CA ASP A 136 -3.03 -9.39 -2.78
C ASP A 136 -4.36 -9.80 -2.11
N HIS A 137 -5.34 -8.90 -2.09
CA HIS A 137 -6.68 -9.22 -1.60
C HIS A 137 -7.42 -10.23 -2.47
N TYR A 138 -7.18 -10.24 -3.78
CA TYR A 138 -7.76 -11.24 -4.66
C TYR A 138 -7.25 -12.63 -4.30
N MET A 139 -5.97 -12.76 -3.95
CA MET A 139 -5.42 -14.03 -3.44
C MET A 139 -6.08 -14.47 -2.13
N ILE A 140 -6.41 -13.53 -1.24
CA ILE A 140 -7.19 -13.81 -0.02
C ILE A 140 -8.58 -14.36 -0.37
N TRP A 141 -9.25 -13.79 -1.37
CA TRP A 141 -10.56 -14.28 -1.83
C TRP A 141 -10.49 -15.64 -2.53
N LEU A 142 -9.37 -15.99 -3.17
CA LEU A 142 -9.17 -17.34 -3.71
C LEU A 142 -9.03 -18.41 -2.63
N ASP A 143 -8.60 -18.03 -1.43
CA ASP A 143 -8.54 -18.90 -0.26
C ASP A 143 -9.90 -18.90 0.47
N ASP A 144 -9.99 -18.38 1.70
CA ASP A 144 -11.24 -18.36 2.48
C ASP A 144 -11.89 -16.96 2.60
N GLY A 145 -11.27 -15.93 2.02
CA GLY A 145 -11.73 -14.53 2.07
C GLY A 145 -11.48 -13.82 3.40
N LYS A 146 -10.96 -14.50 4.42
CA LYS A 146 -10.71 -13.92 5.75
C LYS A 146 -9.43 -13.10 5.74
N ASP A 147 -9.44 -11.98 6.48
CA ASP A 147 -8.24 -11.18 6.61
C ASP A 147 -7.15 -11.96 7.36
N VAL A 148 -5.92 -11.84 6.86
CA VAL A 148 -4.71 -12.44 7.46
C VAL A 148 -4.35 -11.73 8.77
N TYR A 149 -4.70 -10.44 8.86
CA TYR A 149 -4.44 -9.58 10.01
C TYR A 149 -5.72 -9.35 10.81
N SER A 150 -5.59 -9.23 12.13
CA SER A 150 -6.70 -8.78 12.98
C SER A 150 -7.07 -7.32 12.69
N GLN A 151 -8.26 -6.88 13.11
CA GLN A 151 -8.67 -5.48 12.92
C GLN A 151 -7.67 -4.49 13.52
N GLU A 152 -7.13 -4.78 14.71
CA GLU A 152 -6.15 -3.91 15.38
C GLU A 152 -4.86 -3.79 14.57
N GLN A 153 -4.40 -4.92 14.00
CA GLN A 153 -3.24 -4.97 13.13
C GLN A 153 -3.46 -4.20 11.82
N ILE A 154 -4.65 -4.33 11.22
CA ILE A 154 -5.01 -3.57 10.01
C ILE A 154 -4.98 -2.06 10.29
N GLU A 155 -5.55 -1.60 11.41
CA GLU A 155 -5.48 -0.18 11.78
C GLU A 155 -4.04 0.28 12.05
N LEU A 156 -3.18 -0.58 12.61
CA LEU A 156 -1.75 -0.28 12.81
C LEU A 156 -0.99 -0.16 11.48
N ILE A 157 -1.27 -1.05 10.52
CA ILE A 157 -0.71 -1.03 9.16
C ILE A 157 -1.16 0.24 8.42
N LYS A 158 -2.45 0.59 8.49
CA LYS A 158 -3.00 1.83 7.91
C LYS A 158 -2.35 3.06 8.54
N LYS A 159 -2.19 3.09 9.86
CA LYS A 159 -1.47 4.16 10.57
C LYS A 159 -0.03 4.30 10.09
N ALA A 160 0.68 3.19 9.88
CA ALA A 160 2.05 3.21 9.36
C ALA A 160 2.13 3.83 7.96
N TYR A 161 1.19 3.47 7.08
CA TYR A 161 1.05 4.08 5.75
C TYR A 161 0.82 5.59 5.84
N GLU A 162 -0.18 6.01 6.60
CA GLU A 162 -0.57 7.41 6.72
C GLU A 162 0.57 8.27 7.28
N LYS A 163 1.30 7.76 8.28
CA LYS A 163 2.48 8.43 8.83
C LYS A 163 3.62 8.53 7.83
N GLY A 164 3.93 7.43 7.12
CA GLY A 164 4.96 7.42 6.09
C GLY A 164 4.66 8.43 4.98
N PHE A 165 3.43 8.39 4.46
CA PHE A 165 2.94 9.32 3.46
C PHE A 165 3.06 10.77 3.94
N HIS A 166 2.56 11.06 5.14
CA HIS A 166 2.56 12.41 5.70
C HIS A 166 3.97 12.95 5.93
N TYR A 167 4.90 12.14 6.43
CA TYR A 167 6.28 12.60 6.63
C TYR A 167 7.01 12.85 5.33
N GLU A 168 6.79 12.05 4.28
CA GLU A 168 7.40 12.33 2.98
C GLU A 168 6.81 13.60 2.35
N LEU A 169 5.51 13.86 2.56
CA LEU A 169 4.83 15.08 2.11
C LEU A 169 5.38 16.34 2.80
N THR A 170 5.71 16.26 4.09
CA THR A 170 5.99 17.45 4.93
C THR A 170 7.46 17.66 5.25
N ILE A 171 8.23 16.58 5.44
CA ILE A 171 9.62 16.60 5.91
C ILE A 171 10.58 16.21 4.79
N LYS A 172 10.16 15.28 3.92
CA LYS A 172 10.96 14.65 2.87
C LYS A 172 12.14 13.83 3.42
N GLY A 173 12.76 13.05 2.54
CA GLY A 173 13.88 12.18 2.88
C GLY A 173 13.39 10.78 3.18
N CYS A 174 13.12 10.02 2.13
CA CYS A 174 12.31 8.80 2.17
C CYS A 174 12.72 7.79 3.27
N ALA A 175 14.04 7.60 3.49
CA ALA A 175 14.52 6.71 4.55
C ALA A 175 14.22 7.23 5.96
N GLN A 176 14.43 8.53 6.18
CA GLN A 176 14.11 9.20 7.44
C GLN A 176 12.60 9.23 7.69
N CYS A 177 11.79 9.50 6.66
CA CYS A 177 10.33 9.46 6.76
C CYS A 177 9.80 8.07 7.11
N THR A 178 10.37 7.02 6.52
CA THR A 178 10.04 5.62 6.86
C THR A 178 10.38 5.34 8.33
N LEU A 179 11.59 5.69 8.77
CA LEU A 179 12.00 5.50 10.18
C LEU A 179 11.10 6.29 11.15
N ALA A 180 10.79 7.55 10.85
CA ALA A 180 9.92 8.38 11.67
C ALA A 180 8.51 7.78 11.80
N ALA A 181 7.94 7.28 10.70
CA ALA A 181 6.66 6.58 10.73
C ALA A 181 6.71 5.36 11.64
N MET A 182 7.77 4.56 11.53
CA MET A 182 7.94 3.36 12.35
C MET A 182 8.18 3.68 13.83
N PHE A 183 8.80 4.81 14.17
CA PHE A 183 8.93 5.23 15.58
C PHE A 183 7.56 5.56 16.18
N ASP A 184 6.68 6.23 15.42
CA ASP A 184 5.31 6.55 15.83
C ASP A 184 4.39 5.31 15.94
N VAL A 185 4.66 4.29 15.13
CA VAL A 185 3.90 3.03 15.10
C VAL A 185 4.34 2.11 16.25
N THR A 186 5.65 1.94 16.42
CA THR A 186 6.22 0.99 17.38
C THR A 186 6.40 1.57 18.78
N GLY A 187 6.38 2.91 18.91
CA GLY A 187 6.74 3.62 20.14
C GLY A 187 8.24 3.62 20.43
N ASN A 188 9.07 2.99 19.59
CA ASN A 188 10.51 2.91 19.78
C ASN A 188 11.22 3.98 18.95
N ARG A 189 11.96 4.85 19.61
CA ARG A 189 12.68 5.95 18.98
C ARG A 189 14.19 5.70 18.96
N TYR A 190 14.80 5.81 17.78
CA TYR A 190 16.23 5.58 17.56
C TYR A 190 16.89 6.78 16.86
N ASP A 191 17.26 7.81 17.62
CA ASP A 191 17.74 9.10 17.07
C ASP A 191 18.99 8.96 16.20
N ILE A 192 19.99 8.16 16.61
CA ILE A 192 21.21 7.95 15.83
C ILE A 192 20.91 7.22 14.52
N LEU A 193 19.95 6.28 14.52
CA LEU A 193 19.53 5.59 13.31
C LEU A 193 18.91 6.59 12.32
N PHE A 194 18.00 7.44 12.80
CA PHE A 194 17.38 8.50 12.00
C PHE A 194 18.41 9.50 11.46
N GLN A 195 19.36 9.92 12.29
CA GLN A 195 20.44 10.81 11.86
C GLN A 195 21.30 10.18 10.76
N SER A 196 21.64 8.89 10.90
CA SER A 196 22.48 8.17 9.94
C SER A 196 21.80 7.95 8.57
N ALA A 197 20.47 7.97 8.52
CA ALA A 197 19.69 7.73 7.30
C ALA A 197 19.59 8.95 6.37
N GLY A 198 20.08 10.13 6.76
CA GLY A 198 19.91 11.37 5.99
C GLY A 198 20.52 11.33 4.59
N GLY A 199 21.61 10.56 4.40
CA GLY A 199 22.26 10.39 3.10
C GLY A 199 21.63 9.31 2.19
N LEU A 200 20.45 8.78 2.53
CA LEU A 200 19.82 7.67 1.80
C LEU A 200 18.65 8.13 0.89
N ALA A 201 18.40 9.44 0.79
CA ALA A 201 17.27 10.00 0.05
C ALA A 201 17.48 10.04 -1.48
N GLY A 202 16.41 9.92 -2.27
CA GLY A 202 16.50 10.08 -3.72
C GLY A 202 17.49 9.12 -4.40
N GLY A 203 17.50 7.85 -3.97
CA GLY A 203 18.48 6.86 -4.41
C GLY A 203 19.87 7.13 -3.85
N MET A 204 19.91 7.55 -2.58
CA MET A 204 21.05 7.94 -1.74
C MET A 204 21.51 9.40 -1.73
N ALA A 205 22.43 9.82 -2.58
CA ALA A 205 22.84 11.23 -2.55
C ALA A 205 22.06 12.03 -3.60
N LEU A 206 20.72 11.88 -3.64
CA LEU A 206 19.84 12.44 -4.68
C LEU A 206 20.24 12.01 -6.11
N SER A 207 20.94 10.87 -6.21
CA SER A 207 21.62 10.43 -7.43
C SER A 207 20.71 9.62 -8.34
N GLY A 208 19.65 9.01 -7.80
CA GLY A 208 18.64 8.26 -8.54
C GLY A 208 19.08 6.85 -8.96
N ASP A 209 20.36 6.51 -8.88
CA ASP A 209 20.95 5.22 -9.29
C ASP A 209 21.22 4.25 -8.12
N GLY A 210 21.01 4.69 -6.88
CA GLY A 210 21.05 3.86 -5.68
C GLY A 210 19.68 3.35 -5.22
N SER A 211 19.69 2.53 -4.17
CA SER A 211 18.48 1.97 -3.56
C SER A 211 17.51 3.06 -3.09
N CYS A 212 16.22 2.80 -3.25
CA CYS A 212 15.16 3.65 -2.75
C CYS A 212 15.30 3.87 -1.24
N GLY A 213 15.17 5.12 -0.80
CA GLY A 213 15.29 5.46 0.62
C GLY A 213 14.25 4.74 1.48
N ALA A 214 13.01 4.59 0.98
CA ALA A 214 11.94 3.89 1.70
C ALA A 214 12.29 2.41 1.96
N TYR A 215 12.84 1.74 0.93
CA TYR A 215 13.32 0.36 1.03
C TYR A 215 14.47 0.25 2.06
N THR A 216 15.48 1.11 1.95
CA THR A 216 16.63 1.07 2.88
C THR A 216 16.23 1.43 4.32
N GLY A 217 15.34 2.42 4.49
CA GLY A 217 14.82 2.81 5.80
C GLY A 217 14.02 1.70 6.45
N GLY A 218 13.21 0.97 5.66
CA GLY A 218 12.49 -0.22 6.14
C GLY A 218 13.43 -1.34 6.59
N ILE A 219 14.47 -1.65 5.80
CA ILE A 219 15.50 -2.63 6.20
C ILE A 219 16.22 -2.20 7.46
N MET A 220 16.60 -0.92 7.57
CA MET A 220 17.23 -0.37 8.77
C MET A 220 16.33 -0.53 9.99
N MET A 221 15.03 -0.26 9.85
CA MET A 221 14.05 -0.44 10.93
C MET A 221 13.93 -1.90 11.36
N MET A 222 13.73 -2.82 10.42
CA MET A 222 13.67 -4.25 10.74
C MET A 222 14.98 -4.75 11.37
N GLY A 223 16.12 -4.17 10.97
CA GLY A 223 17.42 -4.41 11.57
C GLY A 223 17.52 -4.06 13.05
N THR A 224 16.71 -3.13 13.58
CA THR A 224 16.71 -2.86 15.03
C THR A 224 16.08 -3.98 15.85
N TYR A 225 15.29 -4.86 15.22
CA TYR A 225 14.65 -6.01 15.84
C TYR A 225 15.40 -7.32 15.58
N ALA A 226 15.89 -7.49 14.35
CA ALA A 226 16.46 -8.76 13.88
C ALA A 226 17.94 -8.68 13.50
N GLY A 227 18.60 -7.53 13.59
CA GLY A 227 19.99 -7.35 13.19
C GLY A 227 21.00 -8.01 14.12
N ARG A 228 22.17 -8.36 13.59
CA ARG A 228 23.29 -8.87 14.40
C ARG A 228 23.77 -7.81 15.38
N ARG A 229 23.95 -8.23 16.62
CA ARG A 229 24.52 -7.44 17.71
C ARG A 229 26.03 -7.63 17.77
N LEU A 230 26.77 -6.53 17.83
CA LEU A 230 28.23 -6.53 17.74
C LEU A 230 28.87 -7.33 18.88
N GLU A 231 28.34 -7.21 20.09
CA GLU A 231 28.80 -7.89 21.29
C GLU A 231 28.56 -9.41 21.27
N ARG A 232 27.62 -9.89 20.44
CA ARG A 232 27.35 -11.33 20.26
C ARG A 232 28.28 -11.99 19.24
N ILE A 233 28.94 -11.22 18.39
CA ILE A 233 29.80 -11.75 17.33
C ILE A 233 30.90 -12.67 17.87
N PRO A 234 31.64 -12.32 18.94
CA PRO A 234 32.68 -13.20 19.49
C PRO A 234 32.13 -14.44 20.21
N VAL A 235 30.86 -14.45 20.61
CA VAL A 235 30.23 -15.54 21.37
C VAL A 235 29.76 -16.65 20.43
N ASP A 236 28.93 -16.30 19.45
CA ASP A 236 28.30 -17.26 18.54
C ASP A 236 28.14 -16.74 17.10
N GLY A 237 28.64 -15.53 16.82
CA GLY A 237 28.47 -14.86 15.53
C GLY A 237 27.08 -14.24 15.32
N ASP A 238 26.21 -14.26 16.33
CA ASP A 238 24.80 -13.86 16.29
C ASP A 238 24.06 -14.42 15.07
N LYS A 239 24.26 -15.72 14.81
CA LYS A 239 23.84 -16.39 13.56
C LYS A 239 22.33 -16.36 13.35
N GLU A 240 21.56 -16.49 14.41
CA GLU A 240 20.09 -16.46 14.33
C GLU A 240 19.60 -15.09 13.87
N ALA A 241 20.04 -14.01 14.52
CA ALA A 241 19.74 -12.64 14.08
C ALA A 241 20.17 -12.40 12.62
N LYS A 242 21.37 -12.88 12.24
CA LYS A 242 21.82 -12.80 10.83
C LYS A 242 20.83 -13.43 9.86
N VAL A 243 20.35 -14.64 10.14
CA VAL A 243 19.43 -15.36 9.26
C VAL A 243 18.05 -14.69 9.25
N THR A 244 17.55 -14.27 10.41
CA THR A 244 16.24 -13.60 10.52
C THR A 244 16.24 -12.26 9.78
N SER A 245 17.28 -11.43 9.95
CA SER A 245 17.41 -10.16 9.22
C SER A 245 17.47 -10.35 7.70
N TYR A 246 18.11 -11.42 7.20
CA TYR A 246 18.08 -11.74 5.77
C TYR A 246 16.68 -12.10 5.30
N LYS A 247 15.97 -12.98 6.01
CA LYS A 247 14.59 -13.37 5.64
C LYS A 247 13.64 -12.18 5.60
N MET A 248 13.70 -11.31 6.62
CA MET A 248 12.87 -10.09 6.66
C MET A 248 13.20 -9.13 5.52
N SER A 249 14.49 -8.93 5.23
CA SER A 249 14.94 -8.05 4.14
C SER A 249 14.56 -8.60 2.76
N GLN A 250 14.59 -9.93 2.59
CA GLN A 250 14.11 -10.62 1.38
C GLN A 250 12.60 -10.44 1.21
N ALA A 251 11.81 -10.62 2.28
CA ALA A 251 10.37 -10.42 2.20
C ALA A 251 9.98 -8.97 1.85
N LEU A 252 10.69 -7.97 2.38
CA LEU A 252 10.48 -6.58 1.95
C LEU A 252 10.95 -6.34 0.52
N HIS A 253 12.07 -6.95 0.11
CA HIS A 253 12.55 -6.89 -1.27
C HIS A 253 11.48 -7.41 -2.24
N ASP A 254 10.89 -8.57 -1.96
CA ASP A 254 9.89 -9.20 -2.83
C ASP A 254 8.65 -8.31 -2.98
N LYS A 255 8.18 -7.68 -1.90
CA LYS A 255 7.09 -6.67 -1.97
C LYS A 255 7.43 -5.50 -2.91
N PHE A 256 8.68 -5.01 -2.88
CA PHE A 256 9.14 -3.95 -3.80
C PHE A 256 9.24 -4.44 -5.25
N ILE A 257 9.76 -5.64 -5.48
CA ILE A 257 9.84 -6.23 -6.83
C ILE A 257 8.45 -6.45 -7.42
N GLU A 258 7.53 -7.04 -6.66
CA GLU A 258 6.17 -7.33 -7.13
C GLU A 258 5.38 -6.06 -7.46
N THR A 259 5.62 -4.98 -6.71
CA THR A 259 4.89 -3.71 -6.86
C THR A 259 5.52 -2.77 -7.88
N TYR A 260 6.84 -2.59 -7.83
CA TYR A 260 7.56 -1.56 -8.57
C TYR A 260 8.63 -2.12 -9.51
N GLY A 261 8.74 -3.45 -9.64
CA GLY A 261 9.72 -4.10 -10.53
C GLY A 261 11.18 -3.97 -10.09
N GLY A 262 11.47 -3.26 -9.00
CA GLY A 262 12.84 -2.93 -8.59
C GLY A 262 12.94 -2.27 -7.22
N VAL A 263 14.16 -2.22 -6.69
CA VAL A 263 14.48 -1.53 -5.42
C VAL A 263 15.35 -0.28 -5.65
N VAL A 264 15.83 -0.05 -6.87
CA VAL A 264 16.61 1.14 -7.22
C VAL A 264 15.65 2.30 -7.46
N CYS A 265 15.97 3.49 -6.93
CA CYS A 265 15.07 4.64 -6.96
C CYS A 265 14.67 5.01 -8.40
N GLY A 266 15.63 4.99 -9.34
CA GLY A 266 15.40 5.29 -10.74
C GLY A 266 14.56 4.25 -11.47
N GLU A 267 14.59 2.97 -11.05
CA GLU A 267 13.71 1.92 -11.60
C GLU A 267 12.27 2.18 -11.14
N ILE A 268 12.08 2.42 -9.83
CA ILE A 268 10.78 2.78 -9.27
C ILE A 268 10.23 4.04 -9.94
N HIS A 269 11.07 5.05 -10.19
CA HIS A 269 10.65 6.26 -10.89
C HIS A 269 10.11 5.96 -12.29
N ARG A 270 10.76 5.07 -13.06
CA ARG A 270 10.28 4.69 -14.39
C ARG A 270 8.90 4.04 -14.32
N GLU A 271 8.66 3.22 -13.32
CA GLU A 271 7.35 2.59 -13.14
C GLU A 271 6.25 3.59 -12.74
N ILE A 272 6.52 4.52 -11.83
CA ILE A 272 5.47 5.39 -11.26
C ILE A 272 5.33 6.76 -11.95
N PHE A 273 6.35 7.20 -12.69
CA PHE A 273 6.35 8.46 -13.44
C PHE A 273 6.56 8.29 -14.95
N GLY A 274 6.90 7.10 -15.44
CA GLY A 274 7.28 6.86 -16.84
C GLY A 274 8.73 7.25 -17.19
N ARG A 275 9.47 7.87 -16.28
CA ARG A 275 10.91 8.14 -16.43
C ARG A 275 11.64 8.24 -15.09
N ALA A 276 12.95 8.07 -15.11
CA ALA A 276 13.82 8.40 -13.99
C ALA A 276 14.14 9.91 -13.94
N TYR A 277 14.43 10.41 -12.74
CA TYR A 277 14.80 11.80 -12.46
C TYR A 277 16.11 11.84 -11.67
N CYS A 278 17.03 12.73 -12.04
CA CYS A 278 18.22 13.04 -11.25
C CYS A 278 17.94 14.27 -10.39
N ILE A 279 17.66 14.08 -9.09
CA ILE A 279 17.16 15.15 -8.21
C ILE A 279 18.24 16.22 -7.90
N ARG A 280 19.53 15.90 -8.17
CA ARG A 280 20.65 16.86 -8.13
C ARG A 280 20.60 17.90 -9.25
N ASP A 281 20.02 17.55 -10.38
CA ASP A 281 19.82 18.46 -11.50
C ASP A 281 18.58 19.32 -11.23
N LYS A 282 18.70 20.63 -11.44
CA LYS A 282 17.68 21.59 -10.99
C LYS A 282 16.42 21.48 -11.83
N GLU A 283 16.58 21.29 -13.13
CA GLU A 283 15.49 21.15 -14.09
C GLU A 283 14.74 19.84 -13.84
N ASP A 284 15.46 18.73 -13.63
CA ASP A 284 14.87 17.45 -13.25
C ASP A 284 14.16 17.52 -11.89
N ASN A 285 14.70 18.23 -10.90
CA ASN A 285 14.07 18.42 -9.60
C ASN A 285 12.71 19.16 -9.73
N VAL A 286 12.66 20.24 -10.51
CA VAL A 286 11.39 20.95 -10.78
C VAL A 286 10.39 20.04 -11.50
N ALA A 287 10.85 19.26 -12.47
CA ALA A 287 10.00 18.32 -13.18
C ALA A 287 9.50 17.16 -12.29
N PHE A 288 10.33 16.71 -11.35
CA PHE A 288 10.02 15.68 -10.36
C PHE A 288 8.91 16.16 -9.39
N GLU A 289 9.05 17.37 -8.85
CA GLU A 289 8.01 17.97 -7.99
C GLU A 289 6.70 18.19 -8.75
N LYS A 290 6.77 18.68 -10.00
CA LYS A 290 5.58 18.87 -10.85
C LYS A 290 4.88 17.56 -11.19
N ALA A 291 5.61 16.44 -11.26
CA ALA A 291 5.07 15.11 -11.51
C ALA A 291 4.41 14.49 -10.26
N GLY A 292 4.35 15.22 -9.14
CA GLY A 292 3.67 14.80 -7.92
C GLY A 292 4.52 13.95 -6.98
N ALA A 293 5.86 14.07 -7.06
CA ALA A 293 6.78 13.31 -6.24
C ALA A 293 6.43 13.34 -4.75
N HIS A 294 6.34 14.53 -4.15
CA HIS A 294 6.02 14.69 -2.73
C HIS A 294 4.54 14.99 -2.47
N THR A 295 3.64 14.73 -3.43
CA THR A 295 2.19 14.85 -3.21
C THR A 295 1.50 13.50 -3.24
N THR A 296 1.79 12.65 -4.23
CA THR A 296 1.06 11.38 -4.40
C THR A 296 1.94 10.20 -4.83
N LYS A 297 3.19 10.41 -5.25
CA LYS A 297 4.03 9.35 -5.83
C LYS A 297 5.03 8.79 -4.82
N CYS A 298 6.10 9.51 -4.51
CA CYS A 298 7.09 9.06 -3.50
C CYS A 298 6.48 9.00 -2.10
N THR A 299 5.50 9.84 -1.79
CA THR A 299 4.69 9.76 -0.55
C THR A 299 4.02 8.40 -0.41
N THR A 300 3.41 7.89 -1.49
CA THR A 300 2.80 6.56 -1.51
C THR A 300 3.84 5.44 -1.44
N VAL A 301 5.01 5.58 -2.07
CA VAL A 301 6.12 4.60 -1.92
C VAL A 301 6.55 4.49 -0.46
N VAL A 302 6.74 5.62 0.23
CA VAL A 302 7.10 5.66 1.66
C VAL A 302 5.98 5.10 2.53
N GLY A 303 4.72 5.47 2.26
CA GLY A 303 3.56 4.92 2.97
C GLY A 303 3.48 3.39 2.84
N ASN A 304 3.62 2.85 1.62
CA ASN A 304 3.62 1.40 1.39
C ASN A 304 4.78 0.71 2.10
N ALA A 305 6.00 1.26 2.02
CA ALA A 305 7.14 0.68 2.70
C ALA A 305 6.93 0.61 4.22
N SER A 306 6.39 1.66 4.84
CA SER A 306 6.07 1.66 6.27
C SER A 306 5.01 0.61 6.62
N ALA A 307 3.94 0.50 5.82
CA ALA A 307 2.92 -0.53 6.00
C ALA A 307 3.49 -1.95 5.91
N TRP A 308 4.30 -2.22 4.88
CA TRP A 308 4.95 -3.51 4.69
C TRP A 308 5.94 -3.86 5.79
N VAL A 309 6.67 -2.87 6.33
CA VAL A 309 7.53 -3.09 7.49
C VAL A 309 6.70 -3.46 8.71
N THR A 310 5.56 -2.82 8.94
CA THR A 310 4.63 -3.19 10.01
C THR A 310 4.09 -4.61 9.82
N GLU A 311 3.62 -4.97 8.63
CA GLU A 311 3.20 -6.34 8.28
C GLU A 311 4.30 -7.36 8.61
N LEU A 312 5.53 -7.12 8.16
CA LEU A 312 6.65 -8.03 8.39
C LEU A 312 7.06 -8.11 9.87
N LEU A 313 6.95 -7.02 10.63
CA LEU A 313 7.19 -7.07 12.07
C LEU A 313 6.10 -7.88 12.79
N ILE A 314 4.85 -7.84 12.32
CA ILE A 314 3.76 -8.69 12.83
C ILE A 314 4.02 -10.16 12.47
N ASP A 315 4.30 -10.45 11.20
CA ASP A 315 4.49 -11.81 10.67
C ASP A 315 5.66 -12.53 11.35
N PHE A 316 6.73 -11.81 11.67
CA PHE A 316 7.89 -12.34 12.40
C PHE A 316 7.73 -12.28 13.92
N GLY A 317 6.59 -11.80 14.44
CA GLY A 317 6.24 -11.82 15.87
C GLY A 317 6.96 -10.76 16.72
N TYR A 318 7.45 -9.69 16.12
CA TYR A 318 8.14 -8.59 16.82
C TYR A 318 7.18 -7.53 17.38
N ILE A 319 6.02 -7.35 16.76
CA ILE A 319 4.93 -6.50 17.24
C ILE A 319 3.60 -7.25 17.16
N LYS A 320 2.61 -6.85 17.97
CA LYS A 320 1.30 -7.52 18.07
C LYS A 320 0.22 -6.66 17.45
#